data_AF-A0A9D9YIH9-F1
#
_entry.id   AF-A0A9D9YIH9-F1
#
_cell.length_a   1.000
_cell.length_b   1.000
_cell.length_c   1.000
_cell.angle_alpha   90.00
_cell.angle_beta   90.00
_cell.angle_gamma   90.00
#
_symmetry.space_group_name_H-M   'P 1'
#
loop_
_entity.id
_entity.type
_entity.pdbx_description
1 polymer ?
#
loop_
_entity_poly.entity_id
_entity_poly.type
_entity_poly.pdbx_seq_one_letter_code
_entity_poly.pdbx_strand_id
1 'polypeptide(L)'
;MASIVASAVLLLPAYLSLVPVLHPEFKPYIEQQKADAIAIPGNLFRPVVFGDGGLEGSVAVISELAEIAPEDHAVLIHRRLFQADQFPFLRYHIEGRNPALRVMLFWQRADAPGENHLAELDYSGDGPQLHNLLRNEEWRGTITELAVGFFGDLRGGAVKLHGVELEPYSHSGILQAVWAEWTAFAPWTQSSINVHRGVPRGALMYPVLATAIWLATSILVVLLLRQITRPNNQLSPLWLPAILATGLAWAFLDGLWLKQLFRQNDETRHLFAGKTLHEKKLADWDGEYYRGVESIKELASNHTNDVIILYQEGHGAMAQRMRFHLLPQIMARKLHTANASSIRNANKEFDYVVLLSESGSTPYSQPVFRTVLEFMSAANWSMVWMHGPVALYATNRAQPVTES
;
A
#
# COMPACT_ATOMS: atom_id res chain seq x y z
N MET A 1 -34.34 7.83 14.36
CA MET A 1 -34.28 6.41 13.92
C MET A 1 -35.06 6.17 12.64
N ALA A 2 -36.40 6.33 12.61
CA ALA A 2 -37.19 6.08 11.39
C ALA A 2 -36.72 6.87 10.15
N SER A 3 -36.33 8.15 10.30
CA SER A 3 -35.84 8.98 9.18
C SER A 3 -34.50 8.51 8.60
N ILE A 4 -33.63 7.95 9.44
CA ILE A 4 -32.28 7.48 9.08
C ILE A 4 -32.39 6.15 8.31
N VAL A 5 -33.27 5.27 8.77
CA VAL A 5 -33.59 4.03 8.05
C VAL A 5 -34.27 4.36 6.73
N ALA A 6 -35.25 5.27 6.72
CA ALA A 6 -35.91 5.71 5.50
C ALA A 6 -34.93 6.35 4.49
N SER A 7 -33.99 7.19 4.95
CA SER A 7 -32.99 7.77 4.05
C SER A 7 -32.04 6.72 3.49
N ALA A 8 -31.65 5.70 4.27
CA ALA A 8 -30.84 4.59 3.74
C ALA A 8 -31.60 3.78 2.68
N VAL A 9 -32.88 3.49 2.91
CA VAL A 9 -33.76 2.79 1.96
C VAL A 9 -33.95 3.59 0.66
N LEU A 10 -33.93 4.92 0.73
CA LEU A 10 -34.00 5.78 -0.47
C LEU A 10 -32.65 5.90 -1.19
N LEU A 11 -31.56 6.04 -0.44
CA LEU A 11 -30.24 6.32 -1.01
C LEU A 11 -29.60 5.09 -1.64
N LEU A 12 -29.81 3.89 -1.12
CA LEU A 12 -29.20 2.69 -1.71
C LEU A 12 -29.68 2.43 -3.15
N PRO A 13 -31.00 2.40 -3.46
CA PRO A 13 -31.46 2.27 -4.84
C PRO A 13 -31.07 3.46 -5.71
N ALA A 14 -31.07 4.68 -5.17
CA ALA A 14 -30.67 5.89 -5.90
C ALA A 14 -29.18 5.87 -6.27
N TYR A 15 -28.31 5.41 -5.36
CA TYR A 15 -26.90 5.23 -5.66
C TYR A 15 -26.72 4.16 -6.74
N LEU A 16 -27.36 3.00 -6.59
CA LEU A 16 -27.28 1.90 -7.55
C LEU A 16 -27.76 2.30 -8.96
N SER A 17 -28.83 3.09 -9.07
CA SER A 17 -29.30 3.59 -10.36
C SER A 17 -28.37 4.64 -10.99
N LEU A 18 -27.58 5.34 -10.16
CA LEU A 18 -26.58 6.31 -10.60
C LEU A 18 -25.21 5.68 -10.90
N VAL A 19 -24.98 4.40 -10.58
CA VAL A 19 -23.70 3.70 -10.86
C VAL A 19 -23.23 3.89 -12.30
N PRO A 20 -24.06 3.72 -13.36
CA PRO A 20 -23.60 3.94 -14.74
C PRO A 20 -23.13 5.37 -15.03
N VAL A 21 -23.60 6.35 -14.27
CA VAL A 21 -23.25 7.77 -14.44
C VAL A 21 -22.02 8.13 -13.63
N LEU A 22 -21.95 7.66 -12.38
CA LEU A 22 -20.84 7.92 -11.47
C LEU A 22 -19.60 7.08 -11.78
N HIS A 23 -19.82 5.88 -12.30
CA HIS A 23 -18.82 4.86 -12.62
C HIS A 23 -19.07 4.34 -14.04
N PRO A 24 -18.81 5.15 -15.08
CA PRO A 24 -19.07 4.78 -16.48
C PRO A 24 -18.33 3.51 -16.90
N GLU A 25 -17.24 3.14 -16.23
CA GLU A 25 -16.50 1.89 -16.41
C GLU A 25 -17.36 0.64 -16.21
N PHE A 26 -18.45 0.70 -15.43
CA PHE A 26 -19.37 -0.43 -15.27
C PHE A 26 -20.41 -0.57 -16.38
N LYS A 27 -20.62 0.45 -17.24
CA LYS A 27 -21.66 0.41 -18.28
C LYS A 27 -21.60 -0.85 -19.15
N PRO A 28 -20.43 -1.28 -19.68
CA PRO A 28 -20.36 -2.48 -20.50
C PRO A 28 -20.85 -3.73 -19.75
N TYR A 29 -20.52 -3.84 -18.46
CA TYR A 29 -20.85 -4.98 -17.62
C TYR A 29 -22.34 -5.04 -17.21
N ILE A 30 -23.02 -3.89 -17.22
CA ILE A 30 -24.47 -3.80 -16.92
C ILE A 30 -25.29 -4.21 -18.14
N GLU A 31 -24.80 -3.88 -19.34
CA GLU A 31 -25.49 -4.09 -20.61
C GLU A 31 -25.26 -5.50 -21.18
N GLN A 32 -24.15 -6.15 -20.81
CA GLN A 32 -23.82 -7.51 -21.26
C GLN A 32 -24.63 -8.61 -20.56
N GLN A 33 -24.78 -9.75 -21.24
CA GLN A 33 -25.39 -10.94 -20.65
C GLN A 33 -24.51 -11.46 -19.51
N LYS A 34 -25.12 -11.75 -18.35
CA LYS A 34 -24.41 -12.26 -17.18
C LYS A 34 -23.71 -13.58 -17.51
N ALA A 35 -22.38 -13.58 -17.39
CA ALA A 35 -21.58 -14.80 -17.33
C ALA A 35 -21.78 -15.48 -15.97
N ASP A 36 -21.58 -16.80 -15.92
CA ASP A 36 -21.49 -17.51 -14.65
C ASP A 36 -20.18 -17.17 -13.94
N ALA A 37 -20.24 -17.05 -12.61
CA ALA A 37 -19.05 -16.79 -11.80
C ALA A 37 -18.02 -17.93 -11.96
N ILE A 38 -16.74 -17.56 -11.91
CA ILE A 38 -15.63 -18.52 -12.02
C ILE A 38 -14.98 -18.67 -10.65
N ALA A 39 -15.31 -19.75 -9.95
CA ALA A 39 -14.64 -20.12 -8.70
C ALA A 39 -13.36 -20.93 -8.97
N ILE A 40 -12.27 -20.53 -8.31
CA ILE A 40 -10.94 -21.14 -8.38
C ILE A 40 -10.48 -21.40 -6.94
N PRO A 41 -10.69 -22.63 -6.40
CA PRO A 41 -10.20 -22.96 -5.07
C PRO A 41 -8.67 -22.94 -5.01
N GLY A 42 -8.13 -22.70 -3.82
CA GLY A 42 -6.70 -22.53 -3.58
C GLY A 42 -5.85 -23.69 -4.11
N ASN A 43 -6.34 -24.92 -4.01
CA ASN A 43 -5.66 -26.12 -4.49
C ASN A 43 -5.51 -26.22 -6.03
N LEU A 44 -6.20 -25.37 -6.80
CA LEU A 44 -6.01 -25.29 -8.26
C LEU A 44 -4.90 -24.31 -8.66
N PHE A 45 -4.37 -23.54 -7.72
CA PHE A 45 -3.19 -22.76 -7.95
C PHE A 45 -1.93 -23.61 -7.78
N ARG A 46 -0.98 -23.46 -8.70
CA ARG A 46 0.29 -24.17 -8.68
C ARG A 46 1.40 -23.25 -8.20
N PRO A 47 2.26 -23.68 -7.26
CA PRO A 47 3.41 -22.89 -6.84
C PRO A 47 4.40 -22.72 -8.00
N VAL A 48 4.92 -21.51 -8.17
CA VAL A 48 6.00 -21.19 -9.13
C VAL A 48 7.22 -20.63 -8.41
N VAL A 49 7.00 -19.75 -7.44
CA VAL A 49 8.00 -19.37 -6.44
C VAL A 49 7.41 -19.71 -5.09
N PHE A 50 8.11 -20.48 -4.28
CA PHE A 50 7.54 -21.04 -3.05
C PHE A 50 8.66 -21.47 -2.10
N GLY A 51 8.56 -21.10 -0.82
CA GLY A 51 9.48 -21.59 0.21
C GLY A 51 9.04 -22.98 0.64
N ASP A 52 8.04 -23.04 1.51
CA ASP A 52 7.44 -24.28 2.01
C ASP A 52 5.93 -24.12 2.24
N GLY A 53 5.24 -25.26 2.27
CA GLY A 53 3.80 -25.34 2.43
C GLY A 53 3.19 -26.53 1.72
N GLY A 54 1.88 -26.48 1.49
CA GLY A 54 1.17 -27.61 0.91
C GLY A 54 -0.29 -27.33 0.68
N LEU A 55 -1.09 -28.38 0.73
CA LEU A 55 -2.53 -28.33 0.51
C LEU A 55 -3.26 -28.92 1.70
N GLU A 56 -4.29 -28.21 2.18
CA GLU A 56 -5.27 -28.71 3.15
C GLU A 56 -6.62 -28.81 2.43
N GLY A 57 -6.87 -29.94 1.78
CA GLY A 57 -8.09 -30.15 0.99
C GLY A 57 -8.16 -29.22 -0.23
N SER A 58 -9.05 -28.24 -0.21
CA SER A 58 -9.20 -27.22 -1.26
C SER A 58 -8.36 -25.96 -1.04
N VAL A 59 -7.65 -25.87 0.08
CA VAL A 59 -6.92 -24.69 0.53
C VAL A 59 -5.44 -24.85 0.22
N ALA A 60 -4.82 -23.82 -0.36
CA ALA A 60 -3.37 -23.74 -0.47
C ALA A 60 -2.80 -23.09 0.80
N VAL A 61 -1.80 -23.73 1.40
CA VAL A 61 -1.18 -23.30 2.65
C VAL A 61 0.27 -22.92 2.36
N ILE A 62 0.65 -21.70 2.73
CA ILE A 62 2.01 -21.19 2.65
C ILE A 62 2.54 -21.08 4.08
N SER A 63 3.51 -21.93 4.43
CA SER A 63 4.16 -21.90 5.75
C SER A 63 5.50 -21.15 5.73
N GLU A 64 6.12 -21.04 4.56
CA GLU A 64 7.38 -20.33 4.38
C GLU A 64 7.43 -19.66 2.99
N LEU A 65 7.95 -18.44 2.94
CA LEU A 65 8.17 -17.69 1.70
C LEU A 65 9.56 -18.02 1.14
N ALA A 66 9.73 -17.97 -0.17
CA ALA A 66 11.04 -18.17 -0.76
C ALA A 66 11.93 -16.94 -0.50
N GLU A 67 13.14 -17.17 0.01
CA GLU A 67 14.15 -16.13 0.25
C GLU A 67 14.78 -15.67 -1.08
N ILE A 68 14.13 -14.73 -1.76
CA ILE A 68 14.56 -14.22 -3.07
C ILE A 68 14.53 -12.69 -3.05
N ALA A 69 15.66 -12.04 -3.37
CA ALA A 69 15.73 -10.58 -3.47
C ALA A 69 14.71 -10.02 -4.48
N PRO A 70 14.08 -8.86 -4.20
CA PRO A 70 14.37 -7.92 -3.11
C PRO A 70 13.63 -8.22 -1.79
N GLU A 71 12.63 -9.10 -1.78
CA GLU A 71 11.85 -9.45 -0.59
C GLU A 71 11.33 -10.88 -0.69
N ASP A 72 11.19 -11.55 0.45
CA ASP A 72 10.71 -12.93 0.50
C ASP A 72 9.29 -13.03 -0.04
N HIS A 73 9.05 -14.02 -0.89
CA HIS A 73 7.75 -14.15 -1.55
C HIS A 73 7.37 -15.57 -1.95
N ALA A 74 6.07 -15.76 -2.16
CA ALA A 74 5.49 -16.95 -2.77
C ALA A 74 4.51 -16.52 -3.87
N VAL A 75 4.52 -17.22 -5.00
CA VAL A 75 3.63 -16.96 -6.14
C VAL A 75 2.94 -18.25 -6.54
N LEU A 76 1.61 -18.19 -6.51
CA LEU A 76 0.72 -19.27 -6.86
C LEU A 76 -0.01 -18.92 -8.17
N ILE A 77 0.08 -19.76 -9.20
CA ILE A 77 -0.41 -19.48 -10.55
C ILE A 77 -1.55 -20.43 -10.95
N HIS A 78 -2.57 -19.87 -11.61
CA HIS A 78 -3.65 -20.61 -12.25
C HIS A 78 -3.80 -20.16 -13.72
N ARG A 79 -3.75 -21.11 -14.66
CA ARG A 79 -3.90 -20.85 -16.09
C ARG A 79 -5.31 -21.18 -16.55
N ARG A 80 -6.05 -20.16 -16.98
CA ARG A 80 -7.40 -20.30 -17.53
C ARG A 80 -7.69 -19.13 -18.47
N LEU A 81 -8.28 -19.45 -19.61
CA LEU A 81 -8.76 -18.47 -20.57
C LEU A 81 -10.16 -17.97 -20.17
N PHE A 82 -10.33 -16.65 -20.07
CA PHE A 82 -11.63 -16.00 -19.91
C PHE A 82 -11.56 -14.54 -20.37
N GLN A 83 -12.71 -13.91 -20.60
CA GLN A 83 -12.77 -12.49 -20.95
C GLN A 83 -12.90 -11.65 -19.68
N ALA A 84 -12.00 -10.69 -19.48
CA ALA A 84 -12.03 -9.79 -18.32
C ALA A 84 -13.29 -8.92 -18.28
N ASP A 85 -13.85 -8.58 -19.44
CA ASP A 85 -15.07 -7.75 -19.56
C ASP A 85 -16.34 -8.44 -19.05
N GLN A 86 -16.25 -9.70 -18.63
CA GLN A 86 -17.34 -10.42 -17.98
C GLN A 86 -17.30 -10.32 -16.45
N PHE A 87 -16.16 -9.93 -15.86
CA PHE A 87 -15.91 -10.03 -14.43
C PHE A 87 -15.29 -8.75 -13.85
N PRO A 88 -16.10 -7.79 -13.39
CA PRO A 88 -15.58 -6.56 -12.80
C PRO A 88 -15.14 -6.72 -11.34
N PHE A 89 -15.45 -7.86 -10.70
CA PHE A 89 -15.13 -8.10 -9.30
C PHE A 89 -14.32 -9.39 -9.11
N LEU A 90 -13.43 -9.34 -8.12
CA LEU A 90 -12.72 -10.50 -7.58
C LEU A 90 -13.11 -10.69 -6.12
N ARG A 91 -13.77 -11.79 -5.78
CA ARG A 91 -13.89 -12.24 -4.39
C ARG A 91 -12.71 -13.14 -4.06
N TYR A 92 -12.10 -12.93 -2.90
CA TYR A 92 -10.99 -13.77 -2.42
C TYR A 92 -11.14 -14.02 -0.94
N HIS A 93 -10.59 -15.14 -0.48
CA HIS A 93 -10.57 -15.51 0.92
C HIS A 93 -9.17 -15.99 1.29
N ILE A 94 -8.50 -15.18 2.11
CA ILE A 94 -7.13 -15.39 2.57
C ILE A 94 -7.13 -15.22 4.09
N GLU A 95 -6.75 -16.28 4.77
CA GLU A 95 -6.69 -16.35 6.23
C GLU A 95 -5.23 -16.33 6.70
N GLY A 96 -4.98 -15.73 7.87
CA GLY A 96 -3.64 -15.63 8.45
C GLY A 96 -2.81 -14.49 7.86
N ARG A 97 -3.43 -13.61 7.05
CA ARG A 97 -2.75 -12.42 6.51
C ARG A 97 -2.52 -11.42 7.63
N ASN A 98 -1.31 -10.86 7.69
CA ASN A 98 -0.94 -9.79 8.59
C ASN A 98 -0.55 -8.52 7.81
N PRO A 99 -0.47 -7.33 8.46
CA PRO A 99 -0.13 -6.08 7.78
C PRO A 99 1.25 -6.02 7.09
N ALA A 100 2.21 -6.85 7.47
CA ALA A 100 3.52 -6.95 6.81
C ALA A 100 3.52 -7.90 5.60
N LEU A 101 2.40 -8.58 5.34
CA LEU A 101 2.23 -9.44 4.18
C LEU A 101 1.36 -8.77 3.12
N ARG A 102 2.00 -8.33 2.04
CA ARG A 102 1.33 -7.80 0.86
C ARG A 102 0.85 -8.94 0.00
N VAL A 103 -0.38 -8.82 -0.49
CA VAL A 103 -0.95 -9.79 -1.42
C VAL A 103 -1.23 -9.08 -2.72
N MET A 104 -0.69 -9.62 -3.81
CA MET A 104 -0.87 -9.09 -5.15
C MET A 104 -1.61 -10.10 -6.01
N LEU A 105 -2.59 -9.63 -6.76
CA LEU A 105 -3.12 -10.32 -7.91
C LEU A 105 -2.26 -9.96 -9.12
N PHE A 106 -1.80 -10.96 -9.87
CA PHE A 106 -1.21 -10.77 -11.18
C PHE A 106 -2.09 -11.39 -12.25
N TRP A 107 -2.03 -10.82 -13.46
CA TRP A 107 -2.64 -11.43 -14.63
C TRP A 107 -1.80 -11.18 -15.89
N GLN A 108 -1.96 -12.08 -16.85
CA GLN A 108 -1.43 -11.91 -18.20
C GLN A 108 -2.58 -11.85 -19.20
N ARG A 109 -2.40 -11.02 -20.23
CA ARG A 109 -3.35 -10.93 -21.34
C ARG A 109 -2.83 -11.66 -22.57
N ALA A 110 -3.77 -12.14 -23.37
CA ALA A 110 -3.48 -12.77 -24.66
C ALA A 110 -2.83 -11.81 -25.68
N ASP A 111 -3.11 -10.51 -25.59
CA ASP A 111 -2.58 -9.47 -26.49
C ASP A 111 -1.18 -8.97 -26.09
N ALA A 112 -0.73 -9.25 -24.88
CA ALA A 112 0.58 -8.88 -24.33
C ALA A 112 1.22 -10.06 -23.57
N PRO A 113 1.57 -11.16 -24.26
CA PRO A 113 2.10 -12.35 -23.61
C PRO A 113 3.45 -12.06 -22.95
N GLY A 114 3.59 -12.50 -21.69
CA GLY A 114 4.80 -12.28 -20.89
C GLY A 114 4.84 -10.94 -20.14
N GLU A 115 3.90 -10.02 -20.40
CA GLU A 115 3.71 -8.83 -19.58
C GLU A 115 2.81 -9.17 -18.38
N ASN A 116 3.32 -8.97 -17.17
CA ASN A 116 2.56 -9.16 -15.94
C ASN A 116 1.94 -7.82 -15.54
N HIS A 117 0.61 -7.78 -15.50
CA HIS A 117 -0.12 -6.72 -14.84
C HIS A 117 -0.39 -7.12 -13.39
N LEU A 118 -0.56 -6.14 -12.51
CA LEU A 118 -0.72 -6.40 -11.08
C LEU A 118 -1.73 -5.46 -10.41
N ALA A 119 -2.31 -5.94 -9.32
CA ALA A 119 -3.15 -5.18 -8.41
C ALA A 119 -2.88 -5.64 -6.98
N GLU A 120 -2.68 -4.69 -6.06
CA GLU A 120 -2.59 -5.03 -4.64
C GLU A 120 -4.00 -5.28 -4.09
N LEU A 121 -4.18 -6.43 -3.43
CA LEU A 121 -5.43 -6.78 -2.78
C LEU A 121 -5.49 -6.12 -1.41
N ASP A 122 -6.57 -5.38 -1.17
CA ASP A 122 -6.85 -4.74 0.11
C ASP A 122 -6.92 -5.76 1.25
N TYR A 123 -6.83 -5.32 2.51
CA TYR A 123 -6.97 -6.21 3.67
C TYR A 123 -7.99 -5.67 4.64
N SER A 124 -9.13 -6.35 4.81
CA SER A 124 -10.15 -5.96 5.80
C SER A 124 -10.38 -6.99 6.90
N GLY A 125 -9.59 -8.07 6.95
CA GLY A 125 -9.64 -9.17 7.94
C GLY A 125 -9.38 -10.53 7.30
N ASP A 126 -9.67 -11.62 8.02
CA ASP A 126 -9.50 -12.99 7.49
C ASP A 126 -10.71 -13.50 6.69
N GLY A 127 -11.85 -12.81 6.74
CA GLY A 127 -13.06 -13.24 6.01
C GLY A 127 -13.00 -12.94 4.51
N PRO A 128 -13.95 -13.49 3.72
CA PRO A 128 -14.07 -13.21 2.30
C PRO A 128 -14.20 -11.72 1.99
N GLN A 129 -13.48 -11.26 0.98
CA GLN A 129 -13.40 -9.86 0.57
C GLN A 129 -13.63 -9.72 -0.92
N LEU A 130 -14.18 -8.57 -1.30
CA LEU A 130 -14.42 -8.22 -2.70
C LEU A 130 -13.48 -7.10 -3.11
N HIS A 131 -12.82 -7.26 -4.25
CA HIS A 131 -12.00 -6.25 -4.88
C HIS A 131 -12.61 -5.81 -6.21
N ASN A 132 -12.65 -4.50 -6.44
CA ASN A 132 -13.05 -3.92 -7.71
C ASN A 132 -11.87 -3.96 -8.69
N LEU A 133 -11.94 -4.85 -9.67
CA LEU A 133 -10.87 -5.04 -10.66
C LEU A 133 -10.75 -3.83 -11.60
N LEU A 134 -11.83 -3.07 -11.79
CA LEU A 134 -11.86 -1.88 -12.65
C LEU A 134 -11.05 -0.70 -12.11
N ARG A 135 -10.52 -0.81 -10.87
CA ARG A 135 -9.50 0.11 -10.36
C ARG A 135 -8.19 0.04 -11.15
N ASN A 136 -8.01 -1.01 -11.95
CA ASN A 136 -6.84 -1.22 -12.79
C ASN A 136 -7.26 -1.17 -14.26
N GLU A 137 -6.82 -0.15 -14.98
CA GLU A 137 -7.14 0.06 -16.41
C GLU A 137 -6.66 -1.10 -17.31
N GLU A 138 -5.67 -1.86 -16.86
CA GLU A 138 -5.13 -3.02 -17.55
C GLU A 138 -5.99 -4.30 -17.39
N TRP A 139 -7.04 -4.27 -16.56
CA TRP A 139 -8.03 -5.35 -16.46
C TRP A 139 -8.98 -5.32 -17.66
N ARG A 140 -8.54 -5.91 -18.77
CA ARG A 140 -9.27 -5.93 -20.04
C ARG A 140 -8.82 -7.07 -20.94
N GLY A 141 -9.61 -7.32 -21.99
CA GLY A 141 -9.29 -8.33 -23.01
C GLY A 141 -9.36 -9.76 -22.48
N THR A 142 -8.69 -10.67 -23.18
CA THR A 142 -8.66 -12.08 -22.81
C THR A 142 -7.52 -12.34 -21.83
N ILE A 143 -7.86 -12.80 -20.63
CA ILE A 143 -6.90 -13.20 -19.61
C ILE A 143 -6.50 -14.65 -19.86
N THR A 144 -5.20 -14.93 -19.79
CA THR A 144 -4.63 -16.28 -20.02
C THR A 144 -4.13 -16.92 -18.72
N GLU A 145 -3.74 -16.09 -17.76
CA GLU A 145 -3.13 -16.51 -16.51
C GLU A 145 -3.53 -15.56 -15.38
N LEU A 146 -3.79 -16.12 -14.20
CA LEU A 146 -3.95 -15.41 -12.94
C LEU A 146 -2.90 -15.93 -11.96
N ALA A 147 -2.34 -15.05 -11.15
CA ALA A 147 -1.51 -15.45 -10.03
C ALA A 147 -1.85 -14.66 -8.77
N VAL A 148 -1.68 -15.29 -7.62
CA VAL A 148 -1.71 -14.64 -6.32
C VAL A 148 -0.31 -14.72 -5.74
N GLY A 149 0.31 -13.56 -5.53
CA GLY A 149 1.60 -13.45 -4.89
C GLY A 149 1.49 -12.92 -3.46
N PHE A 150 2.34 -13.43 -2.58
CA PHE A 150 2.47 -13.08 -1.18
C PHE A 150 3.89 -12.57 -0.96
N PHE A 151 4.03 -11.34 -0.48
CA PHE A 151 5.33 -10.65 -0.36
C PHE A 151 5.48 -10.04 1.04
N GLY A 152 6.63 -10.27 1.68
CA GLY A 152 6.95 -9.71 2.99
C GLY A 152 7.13 -10.78 4.05
N ASP A 153 6.50 -10.63 5.21
CA ASP A 153 6.76 -11.47 6.40
C ASP A 153 5.50 -12.19 6.89
N LEU A 154 5.61 -13.50 7.08
CA LEU A 154 4.57 -14.39 7.63
C LEU A 154 4.42 -14.32 9.15
N ARG A 155 5.39 -13.74 9.88
CA ARG A 155 5.44 -13.65 11.35
C ARG A 155 5.38 -15.01 12.05
N GLY A 156 5.96 -16.03 11.41
CA GLY A 156 5.96 -17.41 11.90
C GLY A 156 4.60 -18.11 11.85
N GLY A 157 3.58 -17.50 11.23
CA GLY A 157 2.27 -18.11 10.98
C GLY A 157 2.11 -18.56 9.53
N ALA A 158 1.25 -19.55 9.27
CA ALA A 158 0.91 -19.96 7.91
C ALA A 158 -0.21 -19.09 7.34
N VAL A 159 -0.15 -18.82 6.04
CA VAL A 159 -1.19 -18.12 5.28
C VAL A 159 -1.94 -19.12 4.44
N LYS A 160 -3.26 -19.00 4.44
CA LYS A 160 -4.16 -19.94 3.76
C LYS A 160 -4.94 -19.24 2.67
N LEU A 161 -4.67 -19.60 1.42
CA LEU A 161 -5.49 -19.20 0.27
C LEU A 161 -6.61 -20.21 0.09
N HIS A 162 -7.82 -19.83 0.50
CA HIS A 162 -9.01 -20.66 0.31
C HIS A 162 -9.44 -20.69 -1.15
N GLY A 163 -9.33 -19.56 -1.83
CA GLY A 163 -9.59 -19.45 -3.26
C GLY A 163 -9.90 -18.02 -3.69
N VAL A 164 -10.13 -17.89 -5.00
CA VAL A 164 -10.61 -16.66 -5.62
C VAL A 164 -11.83 -16.98 -6.49
N GLU A 165 -12.72 -16.01 -6.66
CA GLU A 165 -13.91 -16.11 -7.47
C GLU A 165 -14.03 -14.84 -8.32
N LEU A 166 -14.07 -15.00 -9.64
CA LEU A 166 -14.36 -13.92 -10.56
C LEU A 166 -15.87 -13.79 -10.68
N GLU A 167 -16.39 -12.61 -10.36
CA GLU A 167 -17.82 -12.37 -10.29
C GLU A 167 -18.30 -11.41 -11.36
N PRO A 168 -19.44 -11.72 -12.02
CA PRO A 168 -20.08 -10.80 -12.93
C PRO A 168 -20.65 -9.59 -12.17
N TYR A 169 -21.05 -8.57 -12.92
CA TYR A 169 -21.69 -7.40 -12.33
C TYR A 169 -22.95 -7.78 -11.52
N SER A 170 -23.02 -7.24 -10.31
CA SER A 170 -24.21 -7.28 -9.47
C SER A 170 -24.29 -6.05 -8.58
N HIS A 171 -25.52 -5.61 -8.28
CA HIS A 171 -25.75 -4.51 -7.32
C HIS A 171 -25.24 -4.85 -5.92
N SER A 172 -25.37 -6.11 -5.51
CA SER A 172 -24.78 -6.61 -4.26
C SER A 172 -23.24 -6.52 -4.29
N GLY A 173 -22.61 -6.82 -5.43
CA GLY A 173 -21.17 -6.68 -5.62
C GLY A 173 -20.71 -5.23 -5.45
N ILE A 174 -21.42 -4.26 -6.03
CA ILE A 174 -21.13 -2.83 -5.82
C ILE A 174 -21.15 -2.45 -4.34
N LEU A 175 -22.20 -2.83 -3.59
CA LEU A 175 -22.30 -2.49 -2.17
C LEU A 175 -21.24 -3.20 -1.32
N GLN A 176 -20.93 -4.46 -1.63
CA GLN A 176 -19.86 -5.21 -0.98
C GLN A 176 -18.48 -4.60 -1.25
N ALA A 177 -18.22 -4.15 -2.48
CA ALA A 177 -16.97 -3.47 -2.85
C ALA A 177 -16.83 -2.15 -2.09
N VAL A 178 -17.87 -1.31 -2.06
CA VAL A 178 -17.88 -0.06 -1.27
C VAL A 178 -17.57 -0.35 0.20
N TRP A 179 -18.20 -1.37 0.78
CA TRP A 179 -17.96 -1.74 2.17
C TRP A 179 -16.55 -2.29 2.42
N ALA A 180 -16.03 -3.11 1.50
CA ALA A 180 -14.67 -3.62 1.56
C ALA A 180 -13.65 -2.48 1.50
N GLU A 181 -13.87 -1.50 0.62
CA GLU A 181 -13.03 -0.31 0.49
C GLU A 181 -13.07 0.57 1.75
N TRP A 182 -14.23 0.75 2.39
CA TRP A 182 -14.34 1.52 3.64
C TRP A 182 -13.67 0.85 4.84
N THR A 183 -13.52 -0.47 4.78
CA THR A 183 -12.96 -1.28 5.87
C THR A 183 -11.56 -1.82 5.58
N ALA A 184 -10.99 -1.43 4.43
CA ALA A 184 -9.65 -1.76 4.01
C ALA A 184 -8.62 -1.12 4.94
N PHE A 185 -7.65 -1.93 5.36
CA PHE A 185 -6.56 -1.50 6.19
C PHE A 185 -5.53 -0.72 5.39
N ALA A 186 -5.18 0.47 5.87
CA ALA A 186 -4.07 1.26 5.39
C ALA A 186 -2.96 1.35 6.47
N PRO A 187 -1.75 0.82 6.24
CA PRO A 187 -0.65 0.99 7.20
C PRO A 187 -0.32 2.47 7.40
N TRP A 188 0.47 2.77 8.44
CA TRP A 188 0.98 4.12 8.63
C TRP A 188 1.78 4.56 7.41
N THR A 189 1.24 5.52 6.67
CA THR A 189 1.97 6.17 5.59
C THR A 189 2.72 7.36 6.19
N GLN A 190 3.98 7.54 5.80
CA GLN A 190 4.83 8.67 6.20
C GLN A 190 4.39 10.00 5.54
N SER A 191 3.17 10.05 5.04
CA SER A 191 2.48 11.26 4.64
C SER A 191 2.11 12.09 5.87
N SER A 192 1.74 13.35 5.66
CA SER A 192 1.20 14.19 6.74
C SER A 192 0.04 13.49 7.44
N ILE A 193 -0.04 13.62 8.77
CA ILE A 193 -1.17 13.18 9.59
C ILE A 193 -2.52 13.77 9.11
N ASN A 194 -2.48 14.88 8.38
CA ASN A 194 -3.66 15.54 7.80
C ASN A 194 -4.11 14.92 6.46
N VAL A 195 -3.32 14.01 5.88
CA VAL A 195 -3.65 13.32 4.63
C VAL A 195 -4.11 11.92 4.97
N HIS A 196 -5.39 11.80 5.32
CA HIS A 196 -6.06 10.51 5.51
C HIS A 196 -7.23 10.40 4.53
N ARG A 197 -7.13 9.47 3.56
CA ARG A 197 -8.19 9.27 2.55
C ARG A 197 -9.34 8.40 3.05
N GLY A 198 -9.10 7.54 4.04
CA GLY A 198 -10.08 6.59 4.59
C GLY A 198 -10.49 5.46 3.64
N VAL A 199 -9.98 5.43 2.41
CA VAL A 199 -10.27 4.40 1.39
C VAL A 199 -9.06 4.21 0.45
N PRO A 200 -8.96 3.05 -0.23
CA PRO A 200 -7.97 2.83 -1.28
C PRO A 200 -8.09 3.82 -2.46
N ARG A 201 -7.04 3.91 -3.29
CA ARG A 201 -7.08 4.72 -4.52
C ARG A 201 -8.07 4.13 -5.52
N GLY A 202 -8.92 4.97 -6.11
CA GLY A 202 -9.95 4.53 -7.06
C GLY A 202 -11.17 3.87 -6.41
N ALA A 203 -11.38 4.07 -5.11
CA ALA A 203 -12.57 3.58 -4.42
C ALA A 203 -13.87 4.12 -5.04
N LEU A 204 -14.92 3.31 -5.03
CA LEU A 204 -16.23 3.62 -5.61
C LEU A 204 -16.93 4.75 -4.86
N MET A 205 -16.78 4.82 -3.54
CA MET A 205 -17.44 5.85 -2.74
C MET A 205 -16.61 6.20 -1.51
N TYR A 206 -16.52 7.50 -1.19
CA TYR A 206 -15.88 7.96 0.03
C TYR A 206 -16.87 7.93 1.21
N PRO A 207 -16.49 7.39 2.38
CA PRO A 207 -17.41 7.26 3.53
C PRO A 207 -17.91 8.62 4.01
N VAL A 208 -17.04 9.64 4.05
CA VAL A 208 -17.42 11.00 4.47
C VAL A 208 -18.51 11.59 3.57
N LEU A 209 -18.35 11.48 2.24
CA LEU A 209 -19.34 11.98 1.29
C LEU A 209 -20.66 11.20 1.40
N ALA A 210 -20.59 9.87 1.52
CA ALA A 210 -21.76 9.01 1.65
C ALA A 210 -22.55 9.34 2.91
N THR A 211 -21.86 9.49 4.04
CA THR A 211 -22.46 9.86 5.31
C THR A 211 -23.04 11.27 5.30
N ALA A 212 -22.37 12.24 4.64
CA ALA A 212 -22.90 13.60 4.50
C ALA A 212 -24.20 13.63 3.70
N ILE A 213 -24.26 12.92 2.56
CA ILE A 213 -25.48 12.76 1.77
C ILE A 213 -26.56 12.06 2.60
N TRP A 214 -26.21 10.98 3.31
CA TRP A 214 -27.13 10.26 4.18
C TRP A 214 -27.74 11.12 5.28
N LEU A 215 -26.92 11.95 5.93
CA LEU A 215 -27.38 12.90 6.94
C LEU A 215 -28.28 13.97 6.33
N ALA A 216 -27.89 14.57 5.20
CA ALA A 216 -28.68 15.57 4.50
C ALA A 216 -30.05 15.03 4.07
N THR A 217 -30.10 13.83 3.50
CA THR A 217 -31.35 13.16 3.13
C THR A 217 -32.20 12.81 4.35
N SER A 218 -31.59 12.37 5.46
CA SER A 218 -32.33 12.13 6.72
C SER A 218 -32.99 13.41 7.23
N ILE A 219 -32.28 14.54 7.22
CA ILE A 219 -32.83 15.84 7.61
C ILE A 219 -33.98 16.24 6.67
N LEU A 220 -33.80 16.09 5.36
CA LEU A 220 -34.83 16.39 4.37
C LEU A 220 -36.10 15.54 4.58
N VAL A 221 -35.96 14.23 4.85
CA VAL A 221 -37.09 13.35 5.15
C VAL A 221 -37.84 13.81 6.39
N VAL A 222 -37.13 14.22 7.46
CA VAL A 222 -37.76 14.78 8.66
C VAL A 222 -38.55 16.05 8.33
N LEU A 223 -37.99 16.96 7.53
CA LEU A 223 -38.65 18.19 7.13
C LEU A 223 -39.91 17.93 6.29
N LEU A 224 -39.84 17.00 5.33
CA LEU A 224 -40.99 16.62 4.49
C LEU A 224 -42.09 15.93 5.29
N LEU A 225 -41.74 14.97 6.15
CA LEU A 225 -42.71 14.29 7.02
C LEU A 225 -43.42 15.29 7.93
N ARG A 226 -42.71 16.30 8.43
CA ARG A 226 -43.31 17.37 9.24
C ARG A 226 -44.33 18.18 8.44
N GLN A 227 -43.99 18.56 7.20
CA GLN A 227 -44.90 19.31 6.33
C GLN A 227 -46.18 18.55 6.01
N ILE A 228 -46.11 17.23 5.84
CA ILE A 228 -47.25 16.37 5.51
C ILE A 228 -48.12 16.06 6.74
N THR A 229 -47.52 15.76 7.88
CA THR A 229 -48.25 15.20 9.04
C THR A 229 -48.82 16.25 9.99
N ARG A 230 -48.32 17.48 10.00
CA ARG A 230 -48.73 18.52 10.97
C ARG A 230 -48.76 19.91 10.35
N PRO A 231 -49.83 20.27 9.61
CA PRO A 231 -50.04 21.64 9.15
C PRO A 231 -50.38 22.62 10.29
N ASN A 232 -50.74 22.11 11.49
CA ASN A 232 -51.14 22.95 12.62
C ASN A 232 -50.00 23.13 13.64
N ASN A 233 -49.81 24.38 14.08
CA ASN A 233 -48.55 25.01 14.50
C ASN A 233 -47.92 24.55 15.85
N GLN A 234 -48.14 23.33 16.32
CA GLN A 234 -47.51 22.81 17.54
C GLN A 234 -46.07 22.34 17.25
N LEU A 235 -45.12 23.25 17.52
CA LEU A 235 -43.68 23.10 17.35
C LEU A 235 -43.08 22.04 18.30
N SER A 236 -43.24 20.76 17.99
CA SER A 236 -42.30 19.76 18.53
C SER A 236 -40.91 20.08 17.97
N PRO A 237 -39.88 20.26 18.81
CA PRO A 237 -38.64 20.81 18.32
C PRO A 237 -37.85 19.81 17.47
N LEU A 238 -37.42 20.25 16.29
CA LEU A 238 -36.63 19.45 15.33
C LEU A 238 -35.20 19.16 15.81
N TRP A 239 -34.75 19.79 16.89
CA TRP A 239 -33.37 19.65 17.37
C TRP A 239 -33.08 18.21 17.81
N LEU A 240 -34.02 17.50 18.44
CA LEU A 240 -33.75 16.16 18.97
C LEU A 240 -33.53 15.12 17.84
N PRO A 241 -34.41 14.98 16.83
CA PRO A 241 -34.14 14.11 15.69
C PRO A 241 -32.88 14.48 14.91
N ALA A 242 -32.59 15.79 14.77
CA ALA A 242 -31.39 16.27 14.10
C ALA A 242 -30.11 15.87 14.87
N ILE A 243 -30.06 16.10 16.19
CA ILE A 243 -28.94 15.68 17.04
C ILE A 243 -28.73 14.17 16.96
N LEU A 244 -29.80 13.38 17.02
CA LEU A 244 -29.68 11.91 16.91
C LEU A 244 -29.17 11.47 15.54
N ALA A 245 -29.64 12.07 14.45
CA ALA A 245 -29.16 11.76 13.11
C ALA A 245 -27.70 12.14 12.92
N THR A 246 -27.31 13.34 13.36
CA THR A 246 -25.91 13.80 13.32
C THR A 246 -25.02 12.92 14.19
N GLY A 247 -25.46 12.58 15.41
CA GLY A 247 -24.72 11.71 16.32
C GLY A 247 -24.49 10.30 15.76
N LEU A 248 -25.49 9.71 15.09
CA LEU A 248 -25.36 8.40 14.44
C LEU A 248 -24.44 8.44 13.22
N ALA A 249 -24.58 9.47 12.38
CA ALA A 249 -23.70 9.70 11.23
C ALA A 249 -22.24 9.88 11.68
N TRP A 250 -22.02 10.68 12.73
CA TRP A 250 -20.70 10.90 13.31
C TRP A 250 -20.14 9.61 13.91
N ALA A 251 -20.90 8.89 14.74
CA ALA A 251 -20.46 7.64 15.34
C ALA A 251 -20.12 6.56 14.31
N PHE A 252 -20.82 6.54 13.16
CA PHE A 252 -20.50 5.64 12.05
C PHE A 252 -19.12 5.93 11.45
N LEU A 253 -18.84 7.20 11.13
CA LEU A 253 -17.54 7.61 10.59
C LEU A 253 -16.41 7.39 11.60
N ASP A 254 -16.65 7.77 12.85
CA ASP A 254 -15.69 7.59 13.94
C ASP A 254 -15.42 6.09 14.18
N GLY A 255 -16.43 5.24 14.07
CA GLY A 255 -16.27 3.78 14.14
C GLY A 255 -15.36 3.20 13.05
N LEU A 256 -15.48 3.67 11.80
CA LEU A 256 -14.58 3.27 10.71
C LEU A 256 -13.14 3.71 11.00
N TRP A 257 -12.97 4.95 11.48
CA TRP A 257 -11.65 5.49 11.82
C TRP A 257 -11.02 4.79 13.02
N LEU A 258 -11.78 4.55 14.10
CA LEU A 258 -11.31 3.85 15.29
C LEU A 258 -10.93 2.40 14.98
N LYS A 259 -11.70 1.70 14.15
CA LYS A 259 -11.33 0.35 13.68
C LYS A 259 -9.94 0.34 13.03
N GLN A 260 -9.68 1.34 12.18
CA GLN A 260 -8.39 1.49 11.51
C GLN A 260 -7.26 1.79 12.51
N LEU A 261 -7.51 2.72 13.44
CA LEU A 261 -6.53 3.11 14.46
C LEU A 261 -6.19 1.94 15.39
N PHE A 262 -7.16 1.11 15.76
CA PHE A 262 -6.90 -0.07 16.59
C PHE A 262 -5.97 -1.07 15.90
N ARG A 263 -6.19 -1.34 14.60
CA ARG A 263 -5.31 -2.21 13.82
C ARG A 263 -3.91 -1.62 13.69
N GLN A 264 -3.82 -0.33 13.40
CA GLN A 264 -2.55 0.38 13.32
C GLN A 264 -1.79 0.36 14.65
N ASN A 265 -2.49 0.50 15.77
CA ASN A 265 -1.88 0.43 17.10
C ASN A 265 -1.44 -0.99 17.47
N ASP A 266 -2.22 -2.02 17.09
CA ASP A 266 -1.82 -3.42 17.26
C ASP A 266 -0.54 -3.71 16.47
N GLU A 267 -0.49 -3.24 15.23
CA GLU A 267 0.69 -3.32 14.36
C GLU A 267 1.91 -2.59 14.94
N THR A 268 1.73 -1.35 15.41
CA THR A 268 2.80 -0.59 16.10
C THR A 268 3.30 -1.32 17.34
N ARG A 269 2.41 -1.94 18.13
CA ARG A 269 2.81 -2.72 19.30
C ARG A 269 3.60 -3.95 18.88
N HIS A 270 3.16 -4.69 17.87
CA HIS A 270 3.88 -5.84 17.35
C HIS A 270 5.30 -5.45 16.89
N LEU A 271 5.43 -4.34 16.16
CA LEU A 271 6.73 -3.91 15.64
C LEU A 271 7.69 -3.37 16.71
N PHE A 272 7.21 -2.73 17.77
CA PHE A 272 8.06 -1.94 18.67
C PHE A 272 7.97 -2.30 20.16
N ALA A 273 7.00 -3.08 20.63
CA ALA A 273 6.89 -3.41 22.05
C ALA A 273 8.08 -4.28 22.51
N GLY A 274 8.56 -4.04 23.73
CA GLY A 274 9.69 -4.77 24.32
C GLY A 274 11.07 -4.45 23.73
N LYS A 275 11.15 -3.82 22.56
CA LYS A 275 12.40 -3.45 21.89
C LYS A 275 13.09 -2.23 22.53
N THR A 276 14.41 -2.26 22.59
CA THR A 276 15.28 -1.12 22.89
C THR A 276 15.16 -0.04 21.80
N LEU A 277 15.68 1.17 22.05
CA LEU A 277 15.64 2.23 21.05
C LEU A 277 16.37 1.84 19.74
N HIS A 278 17.50 1.13 19.85
CA HIS A 278 18.26 0.67 18.69
C HIS A 278 17.47 -0.36 17.88
N GLU A 279 16.91 -1.37 18.53
CA GLU A 279 16.07 -2.39 17.89
C GLU A 279 14.79 -1.79 17.29
N LYS A 280 14.21 -0.76 17.91
CA LYS A 280 13.06 -0.03 17.34
C LYS A 280 13.45 0.66 16.04
N LYS A 281 14.60 1.33 15.98
CA LYS A 281 15.06 1.97 14.74
C LYS A 281 15.37 0.95 13.63
N LEU A 282 15.92 -0.21 13.99
CA LEU A 282 16.16 -1.29 13.03
C LEU A 282 14.86 -1.94 12.52
N ALA A 283 13.82 -1.97 13.35
CA ALA A 283 12.50 -2.50 12.98
C ALA A 283 11.59 -1.47 12.28
N ASP A 284 11.98 -0.20 12.27
CA ASP A 284 11.23 0.85 11.59
C ASP A 284 11.42 0.73 10.06
N TRP A 285 10.55 1.37 9.30
CA TRP A 285 10.56 1.32 7.84
C TRP A 285 11.85 1.86 7.19
N ASP A 286 12.64 2.68 7.91
CA ASP A 286 13.95 3.18 7.49
C ASP A 286 15.13 2.39 8.11
N GLY A 287 14.87 1.18 8.64
CA GLY A 287 15.84 0.36 9.37
C GLY A 287 17.09 0.00 8.57
N GLU A 288 16.97 -0.29 7.26
CA GLU A 288 18.12 -0.54 6.38
C GLU A 288 19.06 0.68 6.30
N TYR A 289 18.48 1.88 6.22
CA TYR A 289 19.24 3.13 6.18
C TYR A 289 19.83 3.43 7.56
N TYR A 290 19.09 3.17 8.64
CA TYR A 290 19.61 3.31 10.00
C TYR A 290 20.82 2.39 10.23
N ARG A 291 20.76 1.14 9.79
CA ARG A 291 21.91 0.21 9.83
C ARG A 291 23.11 0.79 9.08
N GLY A 292 22.88 1.32 7.88
CA GLY A 292 23.94 2.00 7.12
C GLY A 292 24.53 3.22 7.83
N VAL A 293 23.72 3.99 8.55
CA VAL A 293 24.20 5.11 9.38
C VAL A 293 25.10 4.63 10.51
N GLU A 294 24.75 3.55 11.21
CA GLU A 294 25.59 3.01 12.29
C GLU A 294 26.93 2.51 11.74
N SER A 295 26.93 1.80 10.60
CA SER A 295 28.18 1.41 9.93
C SER A 295 29.02 2.61 9.49
N ILE A 296 28.40 3.66 8.96
CA ILE A 296 29.12 4.89 8.60
C ILE A 296 29.71 5.55 9.84
N LYS A 297 28.98 5.62 10.96
CA LYS A 297 29.52 6.17 12.20
C LYS A 297 30.73 5.40 12.67
N GLU A 298 30.70 4.07 12.67
CA GLU A 298 31.83 3.23 13.05
C GLU A 298 33.04 3.47 12.16
N LEU A 299 32.85 3.49 10.83
CA LEU A 299 33.92 3.70 9.85
C LEU A 299 34.49 5.12 9.88
N ALA A 300 33.63 6.11 10.14
CA ALA A 300 33.96 7.53 10.15
C ALA A 300 34.14 8.09 11.59
N SER A 301 34.33 7.28 12.62
CA SER A 301 34.56 7.81 13.99
C SER A 301 35.95 8.41 14.21
N ASN A 302 36.89 8.18 13.30
CA ASN A 302 38.31 8.48 13.52
C ASN A 302 38.83 9.79 12.89
N HIS A 303 37.99 10.55 12.16
CA HIS A 303 38.40 11.76 11.43
C HIS A 303 37.33 12.88 11.49
N THR A 304 37.70 14.14 11.21
CA THR A 304 36.77 15.28 11.14
C THR A 304 35.87 15.16 9.90
N ASN A 305 34.80 14.36 10.01
CA ASN A 305 34.16 13.80 8.83
C ASN A 305 32.93 14.55 8.35
N ASP A 306 33.14 15.31 7.29
CA ASP A 306 32.07 15.86 6.46
C ASP A 306 31.61 14.78 5.47
N VAL A 307 30.33 14.39 5.54
CA VAL A 307 29.67 13.44 4.64
C VAL A 307 28.74 14.17 3.69
N ILE A 308 28.75 13.80 2.41
CA ILE A 308 27.71 14.19 1.46
C ILE A 308 26.86 12.97 1.06
N ILE A 309 25.54 13.10 1.20
CA ILE A 309 24.57 12.09 0.80
C ILE A 309 24.04 12.45 -0.59
N LEU A 310 24.38 11.63 -1.58
CA LEU A 310 23.85 11.70 -2.93
C LEU A 310 22.60 10.84 -3.02
N TYR A 311 21.51 11.44 -3.48
CA TYR A 311 20.23 10.76 -3.63
C TYR A 311 19.56 11.13 -4.95
N GLN A 312 18.66 10.27 -5.40
CA GLN A 312 17.88 10.45 -6.62
C GLN A 312 16.52 11.08 -6.33
N GLU A 313 15.83 11.50 -7.39
CA GLU A 313 14.45 11.98 -7.28
C GLU A 313 13.57 10.94 -6.59
N GLY A 314 12.67 11.38 -5.69
CA GLY A 314 11.86 10.49 -4.85
C GLY A 314 12.53 10.05 -3.54
N HIS A 315 13.87 10.09 -3.41
CA HIS A 315 14.58 9.60 -2.21
C HIS A 315 15.01 10.69 -1.21
N GLY A 316 14.59 11.95 -1.42
CA GLY A 316 15.02 13.09 -0.60
C GLY A 316 14.60 13.01 0.87
N ALA A 317 13.47 12.34 1.15
CA ALA A 317 12.99 12.06 2.49
C ALA A 317 13.93 11.08 3.23
N MET A 318 14.35 10.00 2.57
CA MET A 318 15.30 9.03 3.13
C MET A 318 16.66 9.66 3.37
N ALA A 319 17.16 10.43 2.41
CA ALA A 319 18.40 11.18 2.60
C ALA A 319 18.29 12.17 3.79
N GLN A 320 17.12 12.77 4.05
CA GLN A 320 16.91 13.61 5.24
C GLN A 320 16.97 12.82 6.54
N ARG A 321 16.34 11.65 6.58
CA ARG A 321 16.33 10.78 7.76
C ARG A 321 17.73 10.26 8.06
N MET A 322 18.44 9.81 7.04
CA MET A 322 19.83 9.41 7.15
C MET A 322 20.70 10.54 7.72
N ARG A 323 20.56 11.76 7.18
CA ARG A 323 21.24 12.96 7.70
C ARG A 323 20.90 13.22 9.17
N PHE A 324 19.63 13.06 9.56
CA PHE A 324 19.19 13.23 10.94
C PHE A 324 19.84 12.22 11.89
N HIS A 325 19.97 10.96 11.47
CA HIS A 325 20.61 9.92 12.28
C HIS A 325 22.14 10.06 12.37
N LEU A 326 22.79 10.69 11.37
CA LEU A 326 24.22 10.99 11.39
C LEU A 326 24.57 12.15 12.33
N LEU A 327 23.69 13.15 12.44
CA LEU A 327 23.89 14.31 13.30
C LEU A 327 23.68 13.96 14.79
N PRO A 328 24.38 14.67 15.71
CA PRO A 328 25.41 15.68 15.47
C PRO A 328 26.82 15.09 15.29
N GLN A 329 26.99 13.76 15.39
CA GLN A 329 28.30 13.09 15.41
C GLN A 329 29.07 13.26 14.09
N ILE A 330 28.36 13.22 12.97
CA ILE A 330 28.91 13.38 11.63
C ILE A 330 28.16 14.51 10.93
N MET A 331 28.90 15.49 10.43
CA MET A 331 28.31 16.59 9.66
C MET A 331 27.90 16.07 8.29
N ALA A 332 26.59 16.05 8.03
CA ALA A 332 26.05 15.50 6.81
C ALA A 332 25.29 16.57 6.00
N ARG A 333 25.63 16.68 4.72
CA ARG A 333 24.88 17.45 3.72
C ARG A 333 24.23 16.51 2.73
N LYS A 334 23.19 16.99 2.04
CA LYS A 334 22.50 16.21 1.00
C LYS A 334 22.58 16.95 -0.31
N LEU A 335 22.70 16.20 -1.39
CA LEU A 335 22.67 16.73 -2.73
C LEU A 335 21.77 15.88 -3.63
N HIS A 336 20.78 16.52 -4.22
CA HIS A 336 19.90 15.92 -5.21
C HIS A 336 20.65 15.83 -6.52
N THR A 337 20.84 14.62 -7.04
CA THR A 337 21.50 14.32 -8.33
C THR A 337 22.92 14.89 -8.49
N ALA A 338 23.89 14.03 -8.79
CA ALA A 338 25.26 14.47 -8.93
C ALA A 338 25.55 14.85 -10.39
N ASN A 339 25.89 16.11 -10.64
CA ASN A 339 26.52 16.52 -11.91
C ASN A 339 28.06 16.50 -11.75
N ALA A 340 28.79 16.56 -12.87
CA ALA A 340 30.25 16.46 -12.86
C ALA A 340 30.94 17.55 -12.01
N SER A 341 30.36 18.76 -11.90
CA SER A 341 30.93 19.82 -11.05
C SER A 341 30.70 19.56 -9.57
N SER A 342 29.52 19.08 -9.18
CA SER A 342 29.22 18.68 -7.81
C SER A 342 30.09 17.52 -7.32
N ILE A 343 30.36 16.53 -8.18
CA ILE A 343 31.26 15.41 -7.86
C ILE A 343 32.70 15.92 -7.66
N ARG A 344 33.19 16.80 -8.54
CA ARG A 344 34.52 17.42 -8.38
C ARG A 344 34.63 18.28 -7.12
N ASN A 345 33.58 19.01 -6.76
CA ASN A 345 33.57 19.80 -5.54
C ASN A 345 33.48 18.93 -4.30
N ALA A 346 32.83 17.76 -4.39
CA ALA A 346 32.74 16.84 -3.27
C ALA A 346 34.13 16.37 -2.78
N ASN A 347 35.07 16.14 -3.70
CA ASN A 347 36.47 15.84 -3.37
C ASN A 347 37.20 16.93 -2.57
N LYS A 348 36.73 18.18 -2.62
CA LYS A 348 37.35 19.30 -1.91
C LYS A 348 36.73 19.52 -0.53
N GLU A 349 35.43 19.24 -0.41
CA GLU A 349 34.63 19.63 0.74
C GLU A 349 34.27 18.47 1.68
N PHE A 350 34.29 17.23 1.21
CA PHE A 350 33.83 16.07 2.00
C PHE A 350 34.87 14.97 2.01
N ASP A 351 34.98 14.28 3.14
CA ASP A 351 35.85 13.11 3.32
C ASP A 351 35.16 11.86 2.77
N TYR A 352 33.83 11.81 2.88
CA TYR A 352 33.04 10.66 2.45
C TYR A 352 31.82 11.05 1.63
N VAL A 353 31.46 10.14 0.72
CA VAL A 353 30.27 10.24 -0.11
C VAL A 353 29.41 9.00 0.10
N VAL A 354 28.13 9.24 0.37
CA VAL A 354 27.11 8.19 0.48
C VAL A 354 26.27 8.19 -0.78
N LEU A 355 26.12 7.03 -1.41
CA LEU A 355 25.12 6.79 -2.44
C LEU A 355 23.92 6.08 -1.81
N LEU A 356 22.73 6.65 -2.00
CA LEU A 356 21.48 6.15 -1.47
C LEU A 356 20.55 5.67 -2.59
N SER A 357 20.25 4.38 -2.61
CA SER A 357 19.29 3.76 -3.53
C SER A 357 17.97 3.42 -2.84
N GLU A 358 17.06 2.79 -3.59
CA GLU A 358 15.80 2.29 -3.06
C GLU A 358 16.01 1.07 -2.16
N SER A 359 15.14 0.90 -1.16
CA SER A 359 15.16 -0.25 -0.24
C SER A 359 15.07 -1.56 -1.03
N GLY A 360 15.77 -2.60 -0.59
CA GLY A 360 15.86 -3.87 -1.32
C GLY A 360 16.66 -3.82 -2.64
N SER A 361 17.18 -2.65 -3.04
CA SER A 361 18.07 -2.50 -4.20
C SER A 361 19.48 -2.09 -3.77
N THR A 362 20.48 -2.50 -4.54
CA THR A 362 21.85 -1.98 -4.37
C THR A 362 22.04 -0.74 -5.23
N PRO A 363 22.88 0.24 -4.83
CA PRO A 363 23.17 1.40 -5.67
C PRO A 363 23.65 1.05 -7.10
N TYR A 364 24.27 -0.11 -7.30
CA TYR A 364 24.75 -0.54 -8.63
C TYR A 364 23.67 -0.99 -9.61
N SER A 365 22.51 -1.42 -9.12
CA SER A 365 21.44 -1.91 -10.00
C SER A 365 20.63 -0.77 -10.63
N GLN A 366 20.78 0.47 -10.14
CA GLN A 366 20.00 1.59 -10.62
C GLN A 366 20.70 2.37 -11.75
N PRO A 367 20.02 2.63 -12.90
CA PRO A 367 20.61 3.29 -14.06
C PRO A 367 21.25 4.66 -13.75
N VAL A 368 20.66 5.43 -12.84
CA VAL A 368 21.12 6.77 -12.46
C VAL A 368 22.49 6.73 -11.77
N PHE A 369 22.82 5.65 -11.06
CA PHE A 369 24.14 5.48 -10.47
C PHE A 369 25.20 5.06 -11.48
N ARG A 370 24.86 4.59 -12.69
CA ARG A 370 25.89 4.38 -13.74
C ARG A 370 26.60 5.68 -14.09
N THR A 371 25.85 6.76 -14.27
CA THR A 371 26.42 8.08 -14.55
C THR A 371 27.28 8.59 -13.40
N VAL A 372 26.84 8.36 -12.16
CA VAL A 372 27.64 8.70 -10.97
C VAL A 372 28.92 7.85 -10.93
N LEU A 373 28.83 6.54 -11.16
CA LEU A 373 29.97 5.61 -11.18
C LEU A 373 30.98 5.93 -12.28
N GLU A 374 30.53 6.36 -13.46
CA GLU A 374 31.38 6.85 -14.54
C GLU A 374 32.20 8.07 -14.07
N PHE A 375 31.55 9.04 -13.43
CA PHE A 375 32.24 10.20 -12.87
C PHE A 375 33.07 9.87 -11.62
N MET A 376 32.71 8.86 -10.85
CA MET A 376 33.47 8.40 -9.67
C MET A 376 34.82 7.84 -10.05
N SER A 377 34.89 7.10 -11.17
CA SER A 377 36.17 6.65 -11.72
C SER A 377 37.09 7.84 -12.04
N ALA A 378 36.53 8.93 -12.55
CA ALA A 378 37.27 10.18 -12.78
C ALA A 378 37.56 10.97 -11.50
N ALA A 379 36.82 10.72 -10.41
CA ALA A 379 36.98 11.38 -9.12
C ALA A 379 37.91 10.64 -8.14
N ASN A 380 38.38 9.44 -8.49
CA ASN A 380 39.21 8.55 -7.66
C ASN A 380 38.58 8.18 -6.31
N TRP A 381 37.26 7.98 -6.26
CA TRP A 381 36.61 7.51 -5.04
C TRP A 381 36.84 6.01 -4.84
N SER A 382 37.24 5.62 -3.65
CA SER A 382 37.37 4.21 -3.27
C SER A 382 36.17 3.78 -2.43
N MET A 383 35.51 2.69 -2.82
CA MET A 383 34.45 2.12 -1.98
C MET A 383 35.04 1.65 -0.66
N VAL A 384 34.42 2.08 0.44
CA VAL A 384 34.79 1.66 1.79
C VAL A 384 33.86 0.54 2.25
N TRP A 385 32.56 0.69 1.98
CA TRP A 385 31.54 -0.20 2.50
C TRP A 385 30.24 -0.12 1.69
N MET A 386 29.49 -1.21 1.64
CA MET A 386 28.17 -1.25 1.02
C MET A 386 27.30 -2.31 1.69
N HIS A 387 26.05 -1.96 1.98
CA HIS A 387 25.03 -2.91 2.42
C HIS A 387 23.63 -2.39 2.08
N GLY A 388 22.82 -3.25 1.46
CA GLY A 388 21.47 -2.90 1.04
C GLY A 388 21.44 -1.61 0.21
N PRO A 389 20.62 -0.61 0.60
CA PRO A 389 20.42 0.61 -0.17
C PRO A 389 21.51 1.68 0.03
N VAL A 390 22.57 1.39 0.78
CA VAL A 390 23.58 2.39 1.17
C VAL A 390 24.97 1.92 0.75
N ALA A 391 25.69 2.78 0.03
CA ALA A 391 27.12 2.60 -0.25
C ALA A 391 27.91 3.82 0.20
N LEU A 392 29.04 3.57 0.87
CA LEU A 392 29.98 4.57 1.37
C LEU A 392 31.28 4.54 0.56
N TYR A 393 31.72 5.71 0.14
CA TYR A 393 32.97 5.92 -0.59
C TYR A 393 33.83 6.95 0.13
N ALA A 394 35.13 6.71 0.17
CA ALA A 394 36.11 7.68 0.61
C ALA A 394 36.53 8.55 -0.59
N THR A 395 36.60 9.86 -0.37
CA THR A 395 37.15 10.80 -1.35
C THR A 395 38.67 10.84 -1.25
N ASN A 396 39.33 11.51 -2.20
CA ASN A 396 40.77 11.75 -2.13
C ASN A 396 41.20 12.52 -0.87
N ARG A 397 40.28 13.26 -0.25
CA ARG A 397 40.54 14.01 0.99
C ARG A 397 40.68 13.10 2.20
N ALA A 398 39.96 11.97 2.21
CA ALA A 398 40.00 10.99 3.30
C ALA A 398 41.17 10.00 3.20
N GLN A 399 41.81 9.86 2.03
CA GLN A 399 42.96 8.99 1.90
C GLN A 399 44.17 9.62 2.62
N PRO A 400 44.87 8.88 3.50
CA PRO A 400 46.09 9.39 4.12
C PRO A 400 47.07 9.71 3.00
N VAL A 401 47.57 10.95 2.99
CA VAL A 401 48.69 11.34 2.13
C VAL A 401 49.80 10.35 2.45
N THR A 402 50.08 9.45 1.50
CA THR A 402 51.21 8.54 1.61
C THR A 402 52.44 9.44 1.63
N GLU A 403 53.09 9.54 2.79
CA GLU A 403 54.35 10.28 2.92
C GLU A 403 55.34 9.66 1.93
N SER A 404 55.61 10.41 0.86
CA SER A 404 56.57 10.08 -0.20
C SER A 404 57.99 10.33 0.25
#